data_AF-A0A7X2M528-F1
#
_entry.id   AF-A0A7X2M528-F1
#
_cell.length_a   1.000
_cell.length_b   1.000
_cell.length_c   1.000
_cell.angle_alpha   90.00
_cell.angle_beta   90.00
_cell.angle_gamma   90.00
#
_symmetry.space_group_name_H-M   'P 1'
#
loop_
_entity.id
_entity.type
_entity.pdbx_description
1 polymer ?
#
loop_
_entity_poly.entity_id
_entity_poly.type
_entity_poly.pdbx_seq_one_letter_code
_entity_poly.pdbx_strand_id
1 'polypeptide(L)'
;MRKTKIICTLGPATDREGVLEQLAREGMDVARFNFSHGNYEEQKKRLDELKAVRQRLDKPIAALLDTKGPEIRLCRFKEGRVELQEGQEFLLTPEEIEGTQEAVSVTYADLYKDVKPGDSILIDDGLVGLAVERIEGSSVICRVVNGGVISDHKGVNLPGVSVNMPFISQKDREDILFGIREGFDFIAASFTRSAEDVNEIRQILDENGGEFINIIAKIENQQGVDNIDSIIEAADGIMIARGDMGVEIPLEEVPVIQKAVIGKVYNAGKQVITATQMLDSMMKNPRPTRAETTDVANAIYQGTSAIMLSGETAAGRYPVEALRTMVKIAVRTESDIDYNQLFSIRGRESRTDMTTAISHATCMTAIDLRAKAIITVSKSGRTARMISKYRPGCMIVGCSPDEHTCRQLNLSWGVLPVHIREEYSMEILFLHATEAAEKKGYVENGEIVVLTAGVPLGKSGNTNLLKTTLVGEY
;
A
#
# COMPACT_ATOMS: atom_id res chain seq x y z
N MET A 1 -6.29 18.73 -10.67
CA MET A 1 -6.92 17.81 -9.69
C MET A 1 -5.95 16.68 -9.41
N ARG A 2 -5.77 16.28 -8.15
CA ARG A 2 -4.82 15.23 -7.76
C ARG A 2 -5.26 13.85 -8.28
N LYS A 3 -4.34 13.06 -8.82
CA LYS A 3 -4.59 11.69 -9.31
C LYS A 3 -4.03 10.62 -8.37
N THR A 4 -2.77 10.73 -7.98
CA THR A 4 -2.08 9.86 -7.03
C THR A 4 -2.73 9.97 -5.66
N LYS A 5 -2.99 8.81 -5.06
CA LYS A 5 -3.68 8.72 -3.77
C LYS A 5 -2.71 8.88 -2.61
N ILE A 6 -3.19 9.31 -1.45
CA ILE A 6 -2.37 9.49 -0.26
C ILE A 6 -2.92 8.65 0.89
N ILE A 7 -2.03 7.83 1.44
CA ILE A 7 -2.28 7.03 2.63
C ILE A 7 -1.64 7.74 3.83
N CYS A 8 -2.40 7.91 4.91
CA CYS A 8 -1.86 8.44 6.16
C CYS A 8 -1.96 7.37 7.25
N THR A 9 -0.85 7.12 7.95
CA THR A 9 -0.87 6.25 9.13
C THR A 9 -1.45 6.99 10.33
N LEU A 10 -2.41 6.37 11.00
CA LEU A 10 -3.01 6.88 12.23
C LEU A 10 -2.16 6.50 13.45
N GLY A 11 -2.10 7.39 14.42
CA GLY A 11 -1.35 7.21 15.65
C GLY A 11 -1.58 8.36 16.64
N PRO A 12 -0.77 8.45 17.72
CA PRO A 12 -0.94 9.46 18.75
C PRO A 12 -1.07 10.91 18.25
N ALA A 13 -0.37 11.27 17.16
CA ALA A 13 -0.44 12.62 16.59
C ALA A 13 -1.77 12.90 15.88
N THR A 14 -2.45 11.86 15.35
CA THR A 14 -3.78 11.96 14.73
C THR A 14 -4.92 11.80 15.73
N ASP A 15 -4.67 11.26 16.91
CA ASP A 15 -5.67 11.11 18.00
C ASP A 15 -6.03 12.44 18.66
N ARG A 16 -5.26 13.50 18.36
CA ARG A 16 -5.57 14.87 18.80
C ARG A 16 -6.85 15.38 18.15
N GLU A 17 -7.63 16.12 18.93
CA GLU A 17 -8.92 16.67 18.51
C GLU A 17 -8.83 17.42 17.18
N GLY A 18 -9.74 17.12 16.24
CA GLY A 18 -9.83 17.77 14.94
C GLY A 18 -8.78 17.37 13.91
N VAL A 19 -7.68 16.72 14.29
CA VAL A 19 -6.58 16.38 13.35
C VAL A 19 -7.04 15.37 12.30
N LEU A 20 -7.74 14.30 12.68
CA LEU A 20 -8.24 13.32 11.70
C LEU A 20 -9.20 13.94 10.69
N GLU A 21 -10.13 14.79 11.15
CA GLU A 21 -11.04 15.51 10.27
C GLU A 21 -10.28 16.46 9.33
N GLN A 22 -9.24 17.13 9.84
CA GLN A 22 -8.39 17.97 9.02
C GLN A 22 -7.64 17.15 7.96
N LEU A 23 -7.04 16.00 8.31
CA LEU A 23 -6.40 15.11 7.34
C LEU A 23 -7.38 14.66 6.25
N ALA A 24 -8.60 14.30 6.63
CA ALA A 24 -9.66 13.93 5.71
C ALA A 24 -10.05 15.09 4.77
N ARG A 25 -10.12 16.33 5.26
CA ARG A 25 -10.40 17.52 4.44
C ARG A 25 -9.26 17.82 3.47
N GLU A 26 -8.03 17.77 3.94
CA GLU A 26 -6.80 18.15 3.21
C GLU A 26 -6.38 17.12 2.15
N GLY A 27 -6.90 15.90 2.21
CA GLY A 27 -6.80 14.95 1.10
C GLY A 27 -6.25 13.56 1.46
N MET A 28 -6.44 13.09 2.69
CA MET A 28 -6.22 11.68 3.00
C MET A 28 -7.24 10.82 2.25
N ASP A 29 -6.77 9.83 1.47
CA ASP A 29 -7.63 8.91 0.73
C ASP A 29 -7.82 7.58 1.47
N VAL A 30 -6.79 7.13 2.19
CA VAL A 30 -6.79 5.90 2.98
C VAL A 30 -6.13 6.17 4.34
N ALA A 31 -6.75 5.65 5.39
CA ALA A 31 -6.19 5.64 6.74
C ALA A 31 -5.55 4.27 6.99
N ARG A 32 -4.25 4.26 7.27
CA ARG A 32 -3.49 3.06 7.65
C ARG A 32 -3.48 2.88 9.16
N PHE A 33 -3.73 1.66 9.61
CA PHE A 33 -3.67 1.22 11.00
C PHE A 33 -2.53 0.22 11.12
N ASN A 34 -1.47 0.58 11.83
CA ASN A 34 -0.31 -0.29 12.01
C ASN A 34 -0.52 -1.19 13.24
N PHE A 35 -0.72 -2.49 13.04
CA PHE A 35 -1.00 -3.47 14.10
C PHE A 35 0.27 -4.03 14.75
N SER A 36 1.45 -3.58 14.33
CA SER A 36 2.70 -3.74 15.09
C SER A 36 2.68 -3.00 16.43
N HIS A 37 1.76 -2.03 16.57
CA HIS A 37 1.58 -1.22 17.78
C HIS A 37 0.10 -1.05 18.14
N GLY A 38 -0.15 -0.73 19.40
CA GLY A 38 -1.50 -0.50 19.93
C GLY A 38 -2.30 -1.79 20.11
N ASN A 39 -3.28 -1.73 21.00
CA ASN A 39 -4.22 -2.82 21.23
C ASN A 39 -5.51 -2.63 20.40
N TYR A 40 -6.38 -3.63 20.38
CA TYR A 40 -7.63 -3.56 19.61
C TYR A 40 -8.59 -2.46 20.07
N GLU A 41 -8.59 -2.06 21.34
CA GLU A 41 -9.43 -0.97 21.83
C GLU A 41 -9.00 0.37 21.22
N GLU A 42 -7.70 0.63 21.18
CA GLU A 42 -7.12 1.81 20.55
C GLU A 42 -7.40 1.85 19.04
N GLN A 43 -7.17 0.72 18.34
CA GLN A 43 -7.42 0.63 16.90
C GLN A 43 -8.90 0.80 16.58
N LYS A 44 -9.79 0.21 17.38
CA LYS A 44 -11.24 0.37 17.24
C LYS A 44 -11.68 1.82 17.42
N LYS A 45 -11.19 2.51 18.45
CA LYS A 45 -11.49 3.93 18.69
C LYS A 45 -11.12 4.80 17.48
N ARG A 46 -9.94 4.59 16.90
CA ARG A 46 -9.51 5.30 15.68
C ARG A 46 -10.39 5.00 14.48
N LEU A 47 -10.84 3.76 14.34
CA LEU A 47 -11.72 3.35 13.25
C LEU A 47 -13.12 3.96 13.38
N ASP A 48 -13.68 4.00 14.59
CA ASP A 48 -14.99 4.58 14.85
C ASP A 48 -14.98 6.10 14.57
N GLU A 49 -13.92 6.81 14.97
CA GLU A 49 -13.75 8.23 14.64
C GLU A 49 -13.59 8.43 13.12
N LEU A 50 -12.83 7.56 12.44
CA LEU A 50 -12.71 7.58 10.99
C LEU A 50 -14.07 7.38 10.30
N LYS A 51 -14.90 6.44 10.77
CA LYS A 51 -16.26 6.20 10.28
C LYS A 51 -17.14 7.45 10.47
N ALA A 52 -17.05 8.11 11.62
CA ALA A 52 -17.77 9.37 11.87
C ALA A 52 -17.31 10.51 10.94
N VAL A 53 -16.00 10.67 10.74
CA VAL A 53 -15.44 11.66 9.80
C VAL A 53 -15.87 11.40 8.36
N ARG A 54 -15.86 10.13 7.91
CA ARG A 54 -16.33 9.74 6.56
C ARG A 54 -17.77 10.20 6.30
N GLN A 55 -18.67 9.96 7.27
CA GLN A 55 -20.08 10.36 7.17
C GLN A 55 -20.24 11.88 7.18
N ARG A 56 -19.58 12.58 8.11
CA ARG A 56 -19.67 14.05 8.22
C ARG A 56 -19.17 14.78 6.96
N LEU A 57 -18.15 14.25 6.30
CA LEU A 57 -17.53 14.87 5.14
C LEU A 57 -18.03 14.31 3.79
N ASP A 58 -18.87 13.27 3.81
CA ASP A 58 -19.31 12.55 2.61
C ASP A 58 -18.11 12.16 1.71
N LYS A 59 -17.08 11.57 2.34
CA LYS A 59 -15.83 11.13 1.70
C LYS A 59 -15.60 9.62 1.90
N PRO A 60 -15.33 8.86 0.83
CA PRO A 60 -15.12 7.41 0.90
C PRO A 60 -13.69 7.06 1.31
N ILE A 61 -13.21 7.57 2.44
CA ILE A 61 -11.85 7.29 2.93
C ILE A 61 -11.78 5.80 3.28
N ALA A 62 -10.77 5.07 2.82
CA ALA A 62 -10.64 3.64 3.12
C ALA A 62 -9.89 3.38 4.43
N ALA A 63 -10.05 2.20 5.02
CA ALA A 63 -9.28 1.71 6.16
C ALA A 63 -8.40 0.55 5.70
N LEU A 64 -7.10 0.66 5.98
CA LEU A 64 -6.08 -0.33 5.65
C LEU A 64 -5.46 -0.85 6.95
N LEU A 65 -5.63 -2.13 7.22
CA LEU A 65 -4.99 -2.83 8.34
C LEU A 65 -3.62 -3.31 7.86
N ASP A 66 -2.54 -2.86 8.50
CA ASP A 66 -1.18 -3.32 8.20
C ASP A 66 -0.76 -4.34 9.26
N THR A 67 -0.59 -5.60 8.85
CA THR A 67 -0.24 -6.71 9.74
C THR A 67 1.19 -6.54 10.24
N LYS A 68 1.50 -7.18 11.37
CA LYS A 68 2.87 -7.14 11.90
C LYS A 68 3.79 -8.01 11.05
N GLY A 69 3.29 -9.19 10.67
CA GLY A 69 4.00 -10.17 9.88
C GLY A 69 5.08 -10.93 10.65
N PRO A 70 5.75 -11.86 9.95
CA PRO A 70 6.80 -12.69 10.50
C PRO A 70 8.07 -11.87 10.70
N GLU A 71 8.56 -11.75 11.93
CA GLU A 71 9.79 -11.04 12.28
C GLU A 71 10.66 -11.83 13.26
N ILE A 72 11.97 -11.72 13.10
CA ILE A 72 12.95 -12.25 14.05
C ILE A 72 13.38 -11.10 14.95
N ARG A 73 13.44 -11.34 16.26
CA ARG A 73 13.87 -10.35 17.23
C ARG A 73 14.89 -10.91 18.21
N LEU A 74 15.69 -10.02 18.77
CA LEU A 74 16.42 -10.29 19.99
C LEU A 74 15.47 -10.42 21.17
N CYS A 75 15.85 -11.24 22.15
CA CYS A 75 15.18 -11.28 23.44
C CYS A 75 15.69 -10.15 24.34
N ARG A 76 15.70 -10.36 25.66
CA ARG A 76 16.07 -9.33 26.65
C ARG A 76 17.54 -9.41 27.00
N PHE A 77 18.13 -8.25 27.28
CA PHE A 77 19.45 -8.11 27.88
C PHE A 77 19.34 -7.86 29.38
N LYS A 78 20.34 -8.30 30.15
CA LYS A 78 20.39 -8.10 31.61
C LYS A 78 20.23 -6.64 32.03
N GLU A 79 20.83 -5.73 31.27
CA GLU A 79 20.75 -4.28 31.50
C GLU A 79 19.85 -3.55 30.49
N GLY A 80 19.01 -4.29 29.76
CA GLY A 80 18.13 -3.79 28.70
C GLY A 80 18.82 -3.36 27.40
N ARG A 81 20.15 -3.21 27.42
CA ARG A 81 20.99 -2.92 26.26
C ARG A 81 22.45 -3.35 26.48
N VAL A 82 23.16 -3.53 25.38
CA VAL A 82 24.61 -3.74 25.36
C VAL A 82 25.23 -3.01 24.17
N GLU A 83 26.52 -2.68 24.29
CA GLU A 83 27.31 -2.14 23.17
C GLU A 83 28.23 -3.23 22.64
N LEU A 84 28.12 -3.51 21.34
CA LEU A 84 28.96 -4.49 20.65
C LEU A 84 30.15 -3.80 19.96
N GLN A 85 31.34 -4.38 20.13
CA GLN A 85 32.57 -3.87 19.52
C GLN A 85 32.88 -4.59 18.21
N GLU A 86 33.38 -3.85 17.21
CA GLU A 86 33.84 -4.43 15.96
C GLU A 86 34.93 -5.49 16.21
N GLY A 87 34.83 -6.63 15.51
CA GLY A 87 35.76 -7.74 15.61
C GLY A 87 35.52 -8.68 16.80
N GLN A 88 34.60 -8.38 17.73
CA GLN A 88 34.30 -9.33 18.81
C GLN A 88 33.43 -10.50 18.32
N GLU A 89 33.50 -11.62 19.03
CA GLU A 89 32.59 -12.75 18.82
C GLU A 89 31.27 -12.48 19.55
N PHE A 90 30.14 -12.80 18.92
CA PHE A 90 28.81 -12.65 19.50
C PHE A 90 27.92 -13.84 19.12
N LEU A 91 27.23 -14.41 20.09
CA LEU A 91 26.46 -15.64 19.95
C LEU A 91 24.95 -15.37 19.94
N LEU A 92 24.26 -15.87 18.93
CA LEU A 92 22.80 -15.91 18.85
C LEU A 92 22.32 -17.33 19.15
N THR A 93 21.40 -17.48 20.11
CA THR A 93 20.93 -18.81 20.54
C THR A 93 19.40 -18.88 20.66
N PRO A 94 18.78 -20.04 20.42
CA PRO A 94 17.38 -20.27 20.77
C PRO A 94 17.17 -20.51 22.27
N GLU A 95 18.24 -20.80 23.02
CA GLU A 95 18.13 -21.06 24.46
C GLU A 95 17.71 -19.79 25.19
N GLU A 96 16.78 -19.92 26.14
CA GLU A 96 16.28 -18.79 26.92
C GLU A 96 17.34 -18.33 27.93
N ILE A 97 18.02 -17.24 27.60
CA ILE A 97 19.07 -16.59 28.38
C ILE A 97 18.85 -15.08 28.39
N GLU A 98 19.27 -14.42 29.46
CA GLU A 98 19.37 -12.97 29.44
C GLU A 98 20.65 -12.56 28.71
N GLY A 99 20.50 -11.74 27.68
CA GLY A 99 21.58 -11.30 26.83
C GLY A 99 22.66 -10.52 27.57
N THR A 100 23.90 -10.73 27.14
CA THR A 100 25.12 -10.04 27.58
C THR A 100 25.85 -9.47 26.36
N GLN A 101 27.07 -8.96 26.55
CA GLN A 101 27.95 -8.57 25.44
C GLN A 101 28.45 -9.77 24.62
N GLU A 102 28.27 -11.01 25.10
CA GLU A 102 28.83 -12.23 24.50
C GLU A 102 27.75 -13.05 23.79
N ALA A 103 26.51 -13.06 24.31
CA ALA A 103 25.43 -13.88 23.79
C ALA A 103 24.05 -13.27 24.03
N VAL A 104 23.08 -13.59 23.19
CA VAL A 104 21.66 -13.24 23.40
C VAL A 104 20.74 -14.27 22.76
N SER A 105 19.55 -14.46 23.36
CA SER A 105 18.52 -15.28 22.73
C SER A 105 17.85 -14.58 21.56
N VAL A 106 17.43 -15.37 20.56
CA VAL A 106 16.61 -14.91 19.43
C VAL A 106 15.24 -15.59 19.44
N THR A 107 14.21 -14.89 18.95
CA THR A 107 12.84 -15.42 18.94
C THR A 107 12.62 -16.54 17.92
N TYR A 108 13.48 -16.65 16.91
CA TYR A 108 13.38 -17.69 15.88
C TYR A 108 14.33 -18.84 16.19
N ALA A 109 13.76 -19.91 16.75
CA ALA A 109 14.55 -21.03 17.26
C ALA A 109 15.33 -21.78 16.17
N ASP A 110 14.82 -21.73 14.93
CA ASP A 110 15.38 -22.43 13.78
C ASP A 110 16.37 -21.58 12.96
N LEU A 111 16.81 -20.42 13.48
CA LEU A 111 17.77 -19.53 12.81
C LEU A 111 19.01 -20.27 12.28
N TYR A 112 19.57 -21.18 13.08
CA TYR A 112 20.75 -21.97 12.74
C TYR A 112 20.55 -22.94 11.55
N LYS A 113 19.31 -23.22 11.15
CA LYS A 113 19.01 -24.05 9.98
C LYS A 113 19.01 -23.26 8.68
N ASP A 114 18.72 -21.96 8.77
CA ASP A 114 18.54 -21.09 7.61
C ASP A 114 19.84 -20.38 7.22
N VAL A 115 20.69 -20.04 8.19
CA VAL A 115 21.98 -19.37 7.93
C VAL A 115 23.14 -20.36 7.74
N LYS A 116 24.22 -19.89 7.10
CA LYS A 116 25.49 -20.62 6.94
C LYS A 116 26.70 -19.70 7.16
N PRO A 117 27.90 -20.24 7.42
CA PRO A 117 29.13 -19.45 7.47
C PRO A 117 29.29 -18.52 6.26
N GLY A 118 29.57 -17.25 6.53
CA GLY A 118 29.68 -16.18 5.53
C GLY A 118 28.41 -15.36 5.32
N ASP A 119 27.25 -15.81 5.80
CA ASP A 119 26.01 -15.02 5.73
C ASP A 119 26.09 -13.78 6.64
N SER A 120 25.36 -12.74 6.26
CA SER A 120 25.23 -11.50 7.04
C SER A 120 23.97 -11.54 7.89
N ILE A 121 24.08 -11.09 9.14
CA ILE A 121 22.95 -10.86 10.04
C ILE A 121 22.98 -9.39 10.45
N LEU A 122 21.85 -8.71 10.26
CA LEU A 122 21.69 -7.30 10.57
C LEU A 122 20.78 -7.13 11.78
N ILE A 123 21.12 -6.22 12.68
CA ILE A 123 20.35 -5.94 13.91
C ILE A 123 19.99 -4.46 13.94
N ASP A 124 18.76 -4.17 14.38
CA ASP A 124 18.21 -2.81 14.53
C ASP A 124 18.24 -2.04 13.20
N ASP A 125 17.52 -2.58 12.20
CA ASP A 125 17.39 -2.01 10.85
C ASP A 125 18.75 -1.79 10.16
N GLY A 126 19.69 -2.70 10.39
CA GLY A 126 21.04 -2.66 9.81
C GLY A 126 22.04 -1.77 10.55
N LEU A 127 21.68 -1.22 11.72
CA LEU A 127 22.61 -0.43 12.54
C LEU A 127 23.83 -1.25 12.96
N VAL A 128 23.64 -2.50 13.38
CA VAL A 128 24.71 -3.41 13.78
C VAL A 128 24.77 -4.57 12.79
N GLY A 129 25.97 -4.87 12.30
CA GLY A 129 26.21 -5.92 11.32
C GLY A 129 27.03 -7.05 11.90
N LEU A 130 26.59 -8.28 11.70
CA LEU A 130 27.26 -9.51 12.11
C LEU A 130 27.54 -10.38 10.87
N ALA A 131 28.65 -11.10 10.87
CA ALA A 131 28.93 -12.15 9.89
C ALA A 131 28.97 -13.51 10.59
N VAL A 132 28.23 -14.49 10.07
CA VAL A 132 28.21 -15.84 10.62
C VAL A 132 29.57 -16.50 10.42
N GLU A 133 30.23 -16.89 11.50
CA GLU A 133 31.50 -17.62 11.43
C GLU A 133 31.28 -19.13 11.39
N ARG A 134 30.44 -19.63 12.30
CA ARG A 134 30.18 -21.06 12.46
C ARG A 134 28.88 -21.30 13.23
N ILE A 135 28.40 -22.54 13.15
CA ILE A 135 27.20 -23.01 13.84
C ILE A 135 27.64 -24.13 14.79
N GLU A 136 27.31 -24.00 16.07
CA GLU A 136 27.58 -25.02 17.09
C GLU A 136 26.25 -25.46 17.72
N GLY A 137 25.83 -26.69 17.41
CA GLY A 137 24.50 -27.16 17.79
C GLY A 137 23.40 -26.30 17.18
N SER A 138 22.61 -25.63 18.02
CA SER A 138 21.57 -24.69 17.61
C SER A 138 21.98 -23.21 17.78
N SER A 139 23.23 -22.93 18.16
CA SER A 139 23.73 -21.58 18.34
C SER A 139 24.52 -21.11 17.11
N VAL A 140 24.32 -19.85 16.74
CA VAL A 140 24.99 -19.19 15.62
C VAL A 140 26.06 -18.26 16.18
N ILE A 141 27.32 -18.59 15.93
CA ILE A 141 28.46 -17.77 16.36
C ILE A 141 28.82 -16.81 15.23
N CYS A 142 28.82 -15.53 15.55
CA CYS A 142 29.07 -14.46 14.60
C CYS A 142 30.27 -13.60 15.01
N ARG A 143 30.89 -12.97 14.02
CA ARG A 143 31.82 -11.86 14.20
C ARG A 143 31.07 -10.55 14.03
N VAL A 144 31.25 -9.60 14.94
CA VAL A 144 30.72 -8.24 14.76
C VAL A 144 31.51 -7.53 13.67
N VAL A 145 30.84 -7.14 12.59
CA VAL A 145 31.43 -6.41 11.46
C VAL A 145 31.26 -4.91 11.62
N ASN A 146 30.09 -4.47 12.09
CA ASN A 146 29.83 -3.08 12.45
C ASN A 146 29.25 -3.04 13.85
N GLY A 147 29.99 -2.45 14.80
CA GLY A 147 29.60 -2.35 16.20
C GLY A 147 28.52 -1.30 16.45
N GLY A 148 27.98 -1.29 17.67
CA GLY A 148 26.94 -0.35 18.06
C GLY A 148 26.13 -0.83 19.26
N VAL A 149 25.19 0.02 19.69
CA VAL A 149 24.29 -0.31 20.82
C VAL A 149 23.10 -1.11 20.30
N ILE A 150 22.88 -2.28 20.89
CA ILE A 150 21.68 -3.09 20.69
C ILE A 150 20.89 -3.17 22.00
N SER A 151 19.57 -3.28 21.91
CA SER A 151 18.67 -3.31 23.06
C SER A 151 17.65 -4.42 22.95
N ASP A 152 16.79 -4.54 23.96
CA ASP A 152 15.71 -5.51 23.98
C ASP A 152 14.84 -5.45 22.71
N HIS A 153 14.42 -6.62 22.23
CA HIS A 153 13.39 -6.75 21.20
C HIS A 153 13.68 -6.04 19.87
N LYS A 154 14.96 -5.78 19.58
CA LYS A 154 15.41 -5.26 18.28
C LYS A 154 15.25 -6.30 17.17
N GLY A 155 14.88 -5.82 15.98
CA GLY A 155 14.71 -6.65 14.79
C GLY A 155 16.03 -7.28 14.34
N VAL A 156 15.93 -8.48 13.79
CA VAL A 156 17.02 -9.24 13.18
C VAL A 156 16.64 -9.53 11.74
N ASN A 157 17.51 -9.15 10.81
CA ASN A 157 17.31 -9.26 9.37
C ASN A 157 18.40 -10.16 8.77
N LEU A 158 18.06 -10.89 7.72
CA LEU A 158 18.92 -11.93 7.14
C LEU A 158 19.07 -11.74 5.62
N PRO A 159 19.83 -10.72 5.18
CA PRO A 159 19.98 -10.40 3.76
C PRO A 159 20.46 -11.61 2.95
N GLY A 160 19.70 -11.93 1.89
CA GLY A 160 20.03 -13.04 0.99
C GLY A 160 19.75 -14.44 1.53
N VAL A 161 19.15 -14.57 2.72
CA VAL A 161 18.79 -15.86 3.33
C VAL A 161 17.29 -16.13 3.15
N SER A 162 16.94 -17.34 2.72
CA SER A 162 15.55 -17.79 2.67
C SER A 162 15.10 -18.25 4.05
N VAL A 163 14.30 -17.43 4.73
CA VAL A 163 13.80 -17.70 6.07
C VAL A 163 12.62 -18.66 6.03
N ASN A 164 12.68 -19.77 6.76
CA ASN A 164 11.63 -20.81 6.80
C ASN A 164 10.69 -20.65 8.00
N MET A 165 10.21 -19.42 8.24
CA MET A 165 9.23 -19.12 9.28
C MET A 165 7.80 -19.12 8.71
N PRO A 166 6.79 -19.58 9.47
CA PRO A 166 5.38 -19.43 9.09
C PRO A 166 5.07 -17.97 8.75
N PHE A 167 4.33 -17.76 7.67
CA PHE A 167 4.00 -16.42 7.20
C PHE A 167 3.03 -15.71 8.14
N ILE A 168 1.98 -16.40 8.58
CA ILE A 168 0.95 -15.83 9.45
C ILE A 168 1.20 -16.26 10.89
N SER A 169 1.51 -15.29 11.76
CA SER A 169 1.56 -15.54 13.21
C SER A 169 0.15 -15.66 13.80
N GLN A 170 0.04 -16.21 15.01
CA GLN A 170 -1.24 -16.22 15.74
C GLN A 170 -1.81 -14.81 15.92
N LYS A 171 -0.93 -13.83 16.17
CA LYS A 171 -1.32 -12.42 16.27
C LYS A 171 -1.84 -11.89 14.93
N ASP A 172 -1.16 -12.15 13.82
CA ASP A 172 -1.63 -11.69 12.50
C ASP A 172 -2.99 -12.29 12.17
N ARG A 173 -3.22 -13.57 12.50
CA ARG A 173 -4.53 -14.20 12.34
C ARG A 173 -5.62 -13.48 13.15
N GLU A 174 -5.35 -13.14 14.40
CA GLU A 174 -6.28 -12.38 15.25
C GLU A 174 -6.52 -10.96 14.73
N ASP A 175 -5.47 -10.30 14.23
CA ASP A 175 -5.53 -8.97 13.61
C ASP A 175 -6.41 -9.00 12.34
N ILE A 176 -6.25 -10.01 11.47
CA ILE A 176 -7.08 -10.22 10.28
C ILE A 176 -8.55 -10.44 10.69
N LEU A 177 -8.82 -11.31 11.66
CA LEU A 177 -10.19 -11.55 12.13
C LEU A 177 -10.82 -10.31 12.75
N PHE A 178 -10.04 -9.47 13.43
CA PHE A 178 -10.47 -8.16 13.88
C PHE A 178 -10.83 -7.25 12.69
N GLY A 179 -9.97 -7.22 11.67
CA GLY A 179 -10.19 -6.49 10.42
C GLY A 179 -11.52 -6.84 9.73
N ILE A 180 -11.84 -8.14 9.66
CA ILE A 180 -13.12 -8.64 9.11
C ILE A 180 -14.30 -8.11 9.94
N ARG A 181 -14.29 -8.35 11.26
CA ARG A 181 -15.41 -7.95 12.16
C ARG A 181 -15.69 -6.45 12.11
N GLU A 182 -14.64 -5.64 12.00
CA GLU A 182 -14.73 -4.19 12.05
C GLU A 182 -14.96 -3.54 10.68
N GLY A 183 -14.90 -4.32 9.59
CA GLY A 183 -15.18 -3.87 8.23
C GLY A 183 -14.05 -3.04 7.61
N PHE A 184 -12.80 -3.49 7.76
CA PHE A 184 -11.67 -2.91 7.05
C PHE A 184 -11.80 -3.11 5.54
N ASP A 185 -11.22 -2.20 4.75
CA ASP A 185 -11.32 -2.21 3.29
C ASP A 185 -10.12 -2.93 2.64
N PHE A 186 -8.98 -2.90 3.32
CA PHE A 186 -7.72 -3.52 2.88
C PHE A 186 -6.98 -4.17 4.04
N ILE A 187 -6.21 -5.21 3.71
CA ILE A 187 -5.14 -5.76 4.56
C ILE A 187 -3.82 -5.61 3.81
N ALA A 188 -2.83 -4.95 4.42
CA ALA A 188 -1.46 -4.95 3.96
C ALA A 188 -0.67 -6.04 4.69
N ALA A 189 -0.16 -6.99 3.92
CA ALA A 189 0.46 -8.21 4.40
C ALA A 189 1.99 -8.04 4.44
N SER A 190 2.54 -7.86 5.64
CA SER A 190 3.97 -7.68 5.89
C SER A 190 4.80 -8.90 5.52
N PHE A 191 6.02 -8.68 5.03
CA PHE A 191 7.02 -9.66 4.63
C PHE A 191 6.51 -10.73 3.65
N THR A 192 5.68 -10.33 2.66
CA THR A 192 5.19 -11.27 1.65
C THR A 192 6.33 -11.73 0.75
N ARG A 193 6.54 -13.04 0.63
CA ARG A 193 7.63 -13.66 -0.13
C ARG A 193 7.15 -14.45 -1.34
N SER A 194 5.89 -14.87 -1.36
CA SER A 194 5.34 -15.82 -2.33
C SER A 194 3.85 -15.60 -2.59
N ALA A 195 3.32 -16.26 -3.62
CA ALA A 195 1.89 -16.24 -3.91
C ALA A 195 1.10 -17.05 -2.86
N GLU A 196 1.72 -18.08 -2.30
CA GLU A 196 1.18 -18.93 -1.24
C GLU A 196 0.87 -18.11 0.02
N ASP A 197 1.77 -17.21 0.41
CA ASP A 197 1.58 -16.28 1.53
C ASP A 197 0.28 -15.45 1.36
N VAL A 198 0.04 -14.93 0.15
CA VAL A 198 -1.17 -14.17 -0.18
C VAL A 198 -2.41 -15.06 -0.14
N ASN A 199 -2.30 -16.28 -0.69
CA ASN A 199 -3.39 -17.25 -0.72
C ASN A 199 -3.78 -17.72 0.69
N GLU A 200 -2.83 -17.80 1.63
CA GLU A 200 -3.10 -18.13 3.04
C GLU A 200 -3.99 -17.06 3.69
N ILE A 201 -3.69 -15.76 3.49
CA ILE A 201 -4.56 -14.67 3.96
C ILE A 201 -5.92 -14.73 3.26
N ARG A 202 -5.94 -14.98 1.94
CA ARG A 202 -7.19 -15.09 1.18
C ARG A 202 -8.07 -16.21 1.74
N GLN A 203 -7.50 -17.36 2.07
CA GLN A 203 -8.24 -18.47 2.69
C GLN A 203 -8.84 -18.06 4.04
N ILE A 204 -8.08 -17.38 4.91
CA ILE A 204 -8.59 -16.88 6.19
C ILE A 204 -9.77 -15.91 5.97
N LEU A 205 -9.66 -15.00 5.00
CA LEU A 205 -10.74 -14.07 4.66
C LEU A 205 -11.99 -14.82 4.20
N ASP A 206 -11.84 -15.73 3.24
CA ASP A 206 -12.96 -16.45 2.63
C ASP A 206 -13.68 -17.36 3.64
N GLU A 207 -12.95 -18.02 4.54
CA GLU A 207 -13.53 -18.87 5.59
C GLU A 207 -14.28 -18.07 6.67
N ASN A 208 -14.05 -16.76 6.78
CA ASN A 208 -14.57 -15.92 7.87
C ASN A 208 -15.47 -14.78 7.37
N GLY A 209 -15.89 -14.79 6.10
CA GLY A 209 -16.81 -13.80 5.52
C GLY A 209 -16.16 -12.44 5.18
N GLY A 210 -14.85 -12.45 4.92
CA GLY A 210 -14.04 -11.29 4.54
C GLY A 210 -13.69 -11.23 3.06
N GLU A 211 -14.42 -11.91 2.18
CA GLU A 211 -14.13 -12.03 0.73
C GLU A 211 -13.99 -10.66 0.04
N PHE A 212 -14.69 -9.66 0.56
CA PHE A 212 -14.70 -8.30 0.06
C PHE A 212 -13.40 -7.53 0.35
N ILE A 213 -12.56 -7.97 1.30
CA ILE A 213 -11.33 -7.28 1.68
C ILE A 213 -10.24 -7.55 0.63
N ASN A 214 -9.60 -6.48 0.17
CA ASN A 214 -8.48 -6.57 -0.77
C ASN A 214 -7.15 -6.76 -0.02
N ILE A 215 -6.29 -7.61 -0.56
CA ILE A 215 -4.96 -7.89 0.01
C ILE A 215 -3.90 -7.08 -0.73
N ILE A 216 -3.11 -6.30 0.01
CA ILE A 216 -1.95 -5.56 -0.47
C ILE A 216 -0.69 -6.29 0.01
N ALA A 217 0.02 -6.98 -0.87
CA ALA A 217 1.27 -7.64 -0.49
C ALA A 217 2.39 -6.62 -0.30
N LYS A 218 3.08 -6.65 0.85
CA LYS A 218 4.24 -5.78 1.12
C LYS A 218 5.52 -6.50 0.71
N ILE A 219 6.28 -5.86 -0.18
CA ILE A 219 7.55 -6.39 -0.70
C ILE A 219 8.68 -5.71 0.05
N GLU A 220 9.39 -6.51 0.85
CA GLU A 220 10.33 -6.04 1.88
C GLU A 220 11.68 -6.79 1.83
N ASN A 221 11.79 -7.88 1.07
CA ASN A 221 13.01 -8.68 0.98
C ASN A 221 13.25 -9.20 -0.44
N GLN A 222 14.42 -9.81 -0.66
CA GLN A 222 14.84 -10.32 -1.97
C GLN A 222 13.89 -11.39 -2.51
N GLN A 223 13.40 -12.29 -1.67
CA GLN A 223 12.49 -13.36 -2.10
C GLN A 223 11.16 -12.83 -2.66
N GLY A 224 10.60 -11.80 -2.02
CA GLY A 224 9.41 -11.11 -2.53
C GLY A 224 9.67 -10.38 -3.85
N VAL A 225 10.88 -9.85 -4.05
CA VAL A 225 11.30 -9.22 -5.31
C VAL A 225 11.43 -10.28 -6.42
N ASP A 226 12.07 -11.40 -6.14
CA ASP A 226 12.27 -12.49 -7.10
C ASP A 226 10.95 -13.11 -7.55
N ASN A 227 10.00 -13.26 -6.61
CA ASN A 227 8.67 -13.82 -6.86
C ASN A 227 7.61 -12.78 -7.24
N ILE A 228 8.01 -11.55 -7.56
CA ILE A 228 7.05 -10.45 -7.72
C ILE A 228 5.93 -10.74 -8.72
N ASP A 229 6.21 -11.47 -9.81
CA ASP A 229 5.22 -11.74 -10.84
C ASP A 229 4.08 -12.64 -10.33
N SER A 230 4.39 -13.70 -9.57
CA SER A 230 3.36 -14.58 -8.99
C SER A 230 2.60 -13.91 -7.85
N ILE A 231 3.29 -13.09 -7.04
CA ILE A 231 2.64 -12.28 -5.99
C ILE A 231 1.68 -11.27 -6.62
N ILE A 232 2.07 -10.61 -7.70
CA ILE A 232 1.20 -9.69 -8.45
C ILE A 232 -0.03 -10.43 -8.96
N GLU A 233 0.06 -11.69 -9.39
CA GLU A 233 -1.10 -12.45 -9.85
C GLU A 233 -2.08 -12.75 -8.70
N ALA A 234 -1.58 -13.14 -7.52
CA ALA A 234 -2.38 -13.53 -6.36
C ALA A 234 -2.97 -12.35 -5.56
N ALA A 235 -2.24 -11.24 -5.39
CA ALA A 235 -2.64 -10.11 -4.53
C ALA A 235 -3.57 -9.12 -5.24
N ASP A 236 -4.29 -8.26 -4.52
CA ASP A 236 -5.13 -7.20 -5.11
C ASP A 236 -4.35 -5.90 -5.37
N GLY A 237 -3.21 -5.73 -4.70
CA GLY A 237 -2.25 -4.67 -4.91
C GLY A 237 -0.91 -4.97 -4.24
N ILE A 238 0.07 -4.10 -4.45
CA ILE A 238 1.43 -4.23 -3.91
C ILE A 238 1.81 -2.96 -3.15
N MET A 239 2.54 -3.10 -2.06
CA MET A 239 3.20 -2.00 -1.36
C MET A 239 4.71 -2.24 -1.37
N ILE A 240 5.46 -1.23 -1.81
CA ILE A 240 6.93 -1.24 -1.83
C ILE A 240 7.39 -0.50 -0.57
N ALA A 241 7.83 -1.26 0.43
CA ALA A 241 8.30 -0.75 1.71
C ALA A 241 9.83 -0.60 1.68
N ARG A 242 10.28 0.60 1.33
CA ARG A 242 11.67 0.90 0.96
C ARG A 242 12.63 0.89 2.15
N GLY A 243 12.13 1.24 3.33
CA GLY A 243 12.87 1.17 4.59
C GLY A 243 13.27 -0.27 4.88
N ASP A 244 12.29 -1.17 4.98
CA ASP A 244 12.52 -2.60 5.22
C ASP A 244 13.34 -3.25 4.09
N MET A 245 12.99 -2.93 2.83
CA MET A 245 13.74 -3.40 1.66
C MET A 245 15.20 -2.95 1.65
N GLY A 246 15.49 -1.72 2.09
CA GLY A 246 16.85 -1.18 2.15
C GLY A 246 17.72 -1.81 3.24
N VAL A 247 17.12 -2.58 4.16
CA VAL A 247 17.87 -3.40 5.13
C VAL A 247 18.24 -4.75 4.51
N GLU A 248 17.32 -5.37 3.77
CA GLU A 248 17.47 -6.73 3.23
C GLU A 248 18.17 -6.78 1.85
N ILE A 249 18.15 -5.68 1.10
CA ILE A 249 18.65 -5.58 -0.29
C ILE A 249 19.64 -4.42 -0.38
N PRO A 250 20.73 -4.54 -1.17
CA PRO A 250 21.66 -3.43 -1.42
C PRO A 250 20.92 -2.14 -1.79
N LEU A 251 21.28 -1.04 -1.11
CA LEU A 251 20.57 0.24 -1.21
C LEU A 251 20.54 0.81 -2.62
N GLU A 252 21.55 0.52 -3.43
CA GLU A 252 21.66 0.96 -4.82
C GLU A 252 20.69 0.25 -5.77
N GLU A 253 20.20 -0.94 -5.40
CA GLU A 253 19.23 -1.71 -6.17
C GLU A 253 17.79 -1.29 -5.89
N VAL A 254 17.50 -0.76 -4.70
CA VAL A 254 16.15 -0.38 -4.26
C VAL A 254 15.43 0.55 -5.27
N PRO A 255 16.06 1.62 -5.82
CA PRO A 255 15.40 2.46 -6.81
C PRO A 255 15.09 1.74 -8.13
N VAL A 256 15.94 0.78 -8.54
CA VAL A 256 15.76 -0.01 -9.76
C VAL A 256 14.58 -0.96 -9.58
N ILE A 257 14.55 -1.67 -8.46
CA ILE A 257 13.46 -2.58 -8.07
C ILE A 257 12.14 -1.80 -7.98
N GLN A 258 12.10 -0.67 -7.28
CA GLN A 258 10.91 0.16 -7.16
C GLN A 258 10.30 0.49 -8.53
N LYS A 259 11.13 0.98 -9.46
CA LYS A 259 10.69 1.33 -10.82
C LYS A 259 10.12 0.11 -11.55
N ALA A 260 10.79 -1.03 -11.46
CA ALA A 260 10.37 -2.27 -12.11
C ALA A 260 9.05 -2.79 -11.54
N VAL A 261 8.91 -2.85 -10.21
CA VAL A 261 7.71 -3.32 -9.51
C VAL A 261 6.52 -2.41 -9.82
N ILE A 262 6.67 -1.08 -9.72
CA ILE A 262 5.59 -0.13 -10.10
C ILE A 262 5.10 -0.44 -11.51
N GLY A 263 6.03 -0.54 -12.47
CA GLY A 263 5.74 -0.89 -13.86
C GLY A 263 4.90 -2.15 -14.01
N LYS A 264 5.31 -3.25 -13.37
CA LYS A 264 4.60 -4.54 -13.44
C LYS A 264 3.19 -4.45 -12.83
N VAL A 265 3.05 -3.83 -11.65
CA VAL A 265 1.79 -3.81 -10.90
C VAL A 265 0.71 -2.97 -11.59
N TYR A 266 1.03 -1.75 -12.02
CA TYR A 266 0.00 -0.93 -12.68
C TYR A 266 -0.35 -1.51 -14.06
N ASN A 267 0.58 -2.18 -14.75
CA ASN A 267 0.28 -2.90 -16.00
C ASN A 267 -0.59 -4.15 -15.77
N ALA A 268 -0.54 -4.77 -14.60
CA ALA A 268 -1.53 -5.77 -14.18
C ALA A 268 -2.89 -5.13 -13.81
N GLY A 269 -2.98 -3.80 -13.80
CA GLY A 269 -4.18 -3.03 -13.44
C GLY A 269 -4.51 -3.07 -11.96
N LYS A 270 -3.50 -3.34 -11.13
CA LYS A 270 -3.56 -3.39 -9.67
C LYS A 270 -2.97 -2.12 -9.07
N GLN A 271 -3.25 -1.88 -7.78
CA GLN A 271 -2.76 -0.71 -7.07
C GLN A 271 -1.32 -0.97 -6.60
N VAL A 272 -0.44 0.02 -6.78
CA VAL A 272 0.90 0.01 -6.21
C VAL A 272 1.09 1.21 -5.28
N ILE A 273 1.60 0.95 -4.09
CA ILE A 273 1.84 1.94 -3.05
C ILE A 273 3.36 2.08 -2.87
N THR A 274 3.86 3.31 -2.90
CA THR A 274 5.23 3.62 -2.49
C THR A 274 5.22 4.09 -1.04
N ALA A 275 5.92 3.36 -0.16
CA ALA A 275 5.84 3.51 1.29
C ALA A 275 7.21 3.72 1.93
N THR A 276 7.20 4.26 3.17
CA THR A 276 8.36 4.58 4.04
C THR A 276 9.32 5.61 3.44
N GLN A 277 10.13 6.31 4.25
CA GLN A 277 11.15 7.26 3.80
C GLN A 277 10.64 8.34 2.83
N MET A 278 9.38 8.78 2.96
CA MET A 278 8.78 9.74 2.03
C MET A 278 9.08 11.17 2.47
N LEU A 279 8.54 11.61 3.61
CA LEU A 279 8.76 12.94 4.16
C LEU A 279 9.22 12.85 5.63
N ASP A 280 9.97 11.82 6.00
CA ASP A 280 10.35 11.46 7.38
C ASP A 280 10.88 12.65 8.20
N SER A 281 11.66 13.55 7.60
CA SER A 281 12.17 14.76 8.26
C SER A 281 11.06 15.65 8.82
N MET A 282 9.84 15.56 8.25
CA MET A 282 8.66 16.30 8.69
C MET A 282 8.05 15.78 9.99
N MET A 283 8.50 14.64 10.51
CA MET A 283 8.19 14.26 11.89
C MET A 283 8.69 15.31 12.89
N LYS A 284 9.83 15.94 12.58
CA LYS A 284 10.50 16.92 13.45
C LYS A 284 10.45 18.34 12.89
N ASN A 285 10.29 18.50 11.58
CA ASN A 285 10.39 19.78 10.88
C ASN A 285 9.10 20.16 10.14
N PRO A 286 8.76 21.45 9.99
CA PRO A 286 7.56 21.88 9.27
C PRO A 286 7.70 21.84 7.73
N ARG A 287 8.88 21.47 7.20
CA ARG A 287 9.16 21.37 5.77
C ARG A 287 10.09 20.19 5.51
N PRO A 288 9.93 19.48 4.37
CA PRO A 288 10.81 18.39 4.01
C PRO A 288 12.11 18.91 3.40
N THR A 289 13.05 18.00 3.22
CA THR A 289 14.26 18.22 2.44
C THR A 289 13.96 18.24 0.94
N ARG A 290 14.92 18.77 0.16
CA ARG A 290 14.85 18.69 -1.31
C ARG A 290 14.96 17.25 -1.84
N ALA A 291 15.70 16.39 -1.13
CA ALA A 291 15.85 14.98 -1.48
C ALA A 291 14.51 14.25 -1.36
N GLU A 292 13.84 14.36 -0.21
CA GLU A 292 12.50 13.81 0.04
C GLU A 292 11.48 14.31 -0.98
N THR A 293 11.49 15.62 -1.29
CA THR A 293 10.60 16.19 -2.31
C THR A 293 10.82 15.55 -3.70
N THR A 294 12.08 15.33 -4.07
CA THR A 294 12.46 14.73 -5.35
C THR A 294 12.08 13.25 -5.39
N ASP A 295 12.24 12.55 -4.27
CA ASP A 295 11.92 11.14 -4.12
C ASP A 295 10.40 10.88 -4.26
N VAL A 296 9.57 11.67 -3.57
CA VAL A 296 8.11 11.65 -3.74
C VAL A 296 7.72 11.92 -5.19
N ALA A 297 8.33 12.92 -5.85
CA ALA A 297 8.05 13.22 -7.25
C ALA A 297 8.44 12.06 -8.18
N ASN A 298 9.58 11.42 -7.94
CA ASN A 298 10.03 10.26 -8.72
C ASN A 298 9.09 9.06 -8.61
N ALA A 299 8.56 8.77 -7.42
CA ALA A 299 7.55 7.72 -7.26
C ALA A 299 6.31 7.99 -8.14
N ILE A 300 5.90 9.26 -8.27
CA ILE A 300 4.79 9.68 -9.13
C ILE A 300 5.16 9.57 -10.62
N TYR A 301 6.33 10.04 -11.04
CA TYR A 301 6.80 9.89 -12.42
C TYR A 301 6.91 8.43 -12.86
N GLN A 302 7.24 7.53 -11.93
CA GLN A 302 7.27 6.09 -12.18
C GLN A 302 5.88 5.45 -12.32
N GLY A 303 4.82 6.16 -11.91
CA GLY A 303 3.44 5.73 -12.09
C GLY A 303 2.78 5.12 -10.85
N THR A 304 3.31 5.40 -9.65
CA THR A 304 2.73 4.88 -8.40
C THR A 304 1.25 5.25 -8.26
N SER A 305 0.43 4.33 -7.77
CA SER A 305 -1.00 4.60 -7.56
C SER A 305 -1.23 5.43 -6.30
N ALA A 306 -0.43 5.19 -5.26
CA ALA A 306 -0.49 5.92 -4.01
C ALA A 306 0.88 6.11 -3.34
N ILE A 307 0.97 7.16 -2.54
CA ILE A 307 2.12 7.48 -1.70
C ILE A 307 1.69 7.48 -0.23
N MET A 308 2.55 6.99 0.67
CA MET A 308 2.18 6.75 2.07
C MET A 308 3.03 7.54 3.06
N LEU A 309 2.36 8.21 4.00
CA LEU A 309 2.95 8.79 5.20
C LEU A 309 2.88 7.79 6.36
N SER A 310 4.02 7.56 7.01
CA SER A 310 4.22 6.63 8.12
C SER A 310 4.28 7.40 9.45
N GLY A 311 5.49 7.60 9.98
CA GLY A 311 5.69 8.30 11.24
C GLY A 311 5.29 9.77 11.17
N GLU A 312 5.34 10.37 9.99
CA GLU A 312 5.02 11.79 9.74
C GLU A 312 3.61 12.14 10.22
N THR A 313 2.63 11.27 9.95
CA THR A 313 1.25 11.46 10.41
C THR A 313 0.97 10.78 11.73
N ALA A 314 1.55 9.59 11.97
CA ALA A 314 1.22 8.78 13.14
C ALA A 314 1.75 9.39 14.46
N ALA A 315 2.99 9.88 14.47
CA ALA A 315 3.67 10.36 15.68
C ALA A 315 4.43 11.69 15.48
N GLY A 316 4.44 12.23 14.26
CA GLY A 316 5.11 13.47 13.91
C GLY A 316 4.47 14.71 14.54
N ARG A 317 5.27 15.77 14.67
CA ARG A 317 4.80 17.07 15.19
C ARG A 317 3.86 17.78 14.21
N TYR A 318 4.02 17.52 12.91
CA TYR A 318 3.40 18.25 11.81
C TYR A 318 2.57 17.34 10.86
N PRO A 319 1.60 16.56 11.36
CA PRO A 319 0.91 15.55 10.56
C PRO A 319 0.09 16.17 9.42
N VAL A 320 -0.55 17.31 9.67
CA VAL A 320 -1.37 18.00 8.68
C VAL A 320 -0.50 18.68 7.62
N GLU A 321 0.61 19.30 8.03
CA GLU A 321 1.55 19.93 7.12
C GLU A 321 2.28 18.91 6.26
N ALA A 322 2.59 17.73 6.80
CA ALA A 322 3.14 16.61 6.03
C ALA A 322 2.18 16.19 4.92
N LEU A 323 0.89 15.98 5.25
CA LEU A 323 -0.13 15.69 4.23
C LEU A 323 -0.27 16.81 3.21
N ARG A 324 -0.42 18.07 3.64
CA ARG A 324 -0.52 19.22 2.72
C ARG A 324 0.67 19.32 1.78
N THR A 325 1.87 19.04 2.29
CA THR A 325 3.09 19.03 1.48
C THR A 325 3.06 17.89 0.47
N MET A 326 2.68 16.68 0.89
CA MET A 326 2.51 15.53 0.00
C MET A 326 1.49 15.82 -1.12
N VAL A 327 0.36 16.46 -0.80
CA VAL A 327 -0.63 16.92 -1.80
C VAL A 327 -0.02 17.92 -2.77
N LYS A 328 0.70 18.91 -2.26
CA LYS A 328 1.31 19.97 -3.08
C LYS A 328 2.33 19.40 -4.06
N ILE A 329 3.17 18.45 -3.60
CA ILE A 329 4.13 17.76 -4.46
C ILE A 329 3.38 16.97 -5.53
N ALA A 330 2.39 16.16 -5.14
CA ALA A 330 1.64 15.35 -6.10
C ALA A 330 0.96 16.18 -7.19
N VAL A 331 0.24 17.24 -6.80
CA VAL A 331 -0.44 18.12 -7.76
C VAL A 331 0.54 18.80 -8.72
N ARG A 332 1.70 19.28 -8.22
CA ARG A 332 2.70 19.94 -9.08
C ARG A 332 3.40 18.94 -10.00
N THR A 333 3.73 17.75 -9.52
CA THR A 333 4.38 16.72 -10.32
C THR A 333 3.44 16.23 -11.42
N GLU A 334 2.17 15.97 -11.09
CA GLU A 334 1.17 15.54 -12.06
C GLU A 334 0.85 16.59 -13.12
N SER A 335 0.93 17.89 -12.80
CA SER A 335 0.74 18.95 -13.79
C SER A 335 1.88 19.04 -14.81
N ASP A 336 3.01 18.39 -14.53
CA ASP A 336 4.18 18.29 -15.41
C ASP A 336 4.07 17.12 -16.40
N ILE A 337 3.15 16.18 -16.16
CA ILE A 337 3.03 14.94 -16.91
C ILE A 337 1.96 15.08 -18.01
N ASP A 338 2.36 14.89 -19.26
CA ASP A 338 1.40 14.73 -20.37
C ASP A 338 0.91 13.27 -20.46
N TYR A 339 -0.13 12.97 -19.69
CA TYR A 339 -0.74 11.66 -19.64
C TYR A 339 -1.29 11.16 -20.99
N ASN A 340 -1.79 12.06 -21.84
CA ASN A 340 -2.36 11.67 -23.12
C ASN A 340 -1.25 11.33 -24.11
N GLN A 341 -0.13 12.05 -24.06
CA GLN A 341 1.07 11.69 -24.82
C GLN A 341 1.63 10.33 -24.36
N LEU A 342 1.75 10.11 -23.05
CA LEU A 342 2.20 8.83 -22.49
C LEU A 342 1.31 7.65 -22.90
N PHE A 343 -0.01 7.85 -22.91
CA PHE A 343 -0.95 6.86 -23.41
C PHE A 343 -0.74 6.56 -24.90
N SER A 344 -0.51 7.59 -25.71
CA SER A 344 -0.37 7.45 -27.18
C SER A 344 0.90 6.71 -27.62
N ILE A 345 1.98 6.80 -26.83
CA ILE A 345 3.25 6.10 -27.11
C ILE A 345 3.33 4.72 -26.45
N ARG A 346 2.32 4.35 -25.65
CA ARG A 346 2.27 3.06 -24.98
C ARG A 346 2.13 1.96 -26.03
N GLY A 347 3.00 0.96 -25.97
CA GLY A 347 2.91 -0.22 -26.82
C GLY A 347 1.62 -1.00 -26.59
N ARG A 348 1.16 -1.73 -27.61
CA ARG A 348 0.03 -2.67 -27.46
C ARG A 348 0.42 -3.78 -26.49
N GLU A 349 -0.49 -4.14 -25.59
CA GLU A 349 -0.28 -5.24 -24.66
C GLU A 349 -0.28 -6.58 -25.40
N SER A 350 0.57 -7.52 -24.96
CA SER A 350 0.72 -8.84 -25.58
C SER A 350 -0.47 -9.78 -25.31
N ARG A 351 -1.25 -9.52 -24.25
CA ARG A 351 -2.47 -10.27 -23.89
C ARG A 351 -3.62 -9.30 -23.65
N THR A 352 -4.56 -9.24 -24.58
CA THR A 352 -5.75 -8.39 -24.47
C THR A 352 -7.00 -9.25 -24.27
N ASP A 353 -7.71 -9.05 -23.16
CA ASP A 353 -9.08 -9.54 -23.00
C ASP A 353 -10.10 -8.45 -23.41
N MET A 354 -11.39 -8.80 -23.43
CA MET A 354 -12.47 -7.87 -23.79
C MET A 354 -12.46 -6.61 -22.92
N THR A 355 -12.23 -6.78 -21.61
CA THR A 355 -12.18 -5.69 -20.63
C THR A 355 -11.07 -4.70 -20.97
N THR A 356 -9.87 -5.21 -21.23
CA THR A 356 -8.66 -4.43 -21.56
C THR A 356 -8.84 -3.68 -22.87
N ALA A 357 -9.45 -4.32 -23.89
CA ALA A 357 -9.72 -3.71 -25.18
C ALA A 357 -10.72 -2.55 -25.08
N ILE A 358 -11.84 -2.77 -24.37
CA ILE A 358 -12.85 -1.72 -24.17
C ILE A 358 -12.32 -0.59 -23.30
N SER A 359 -11.58 -0.90 -22.24
CA SER A 359 -10.93 0.14 -21.42
C SER A 359 -9.94 0.98 -22.22
N HIS A 360 -9.14 0.36 -23.11
CA HIS A 360 -8.26 1.09 -24.01
C HIS A 360 -9.05 1.99 -24.97
N ALA A 361 -10.08 1.46 -25.61
CA ALA A 361 -10.95 2.22 -26.51
C ALA A 361 -11.62 3.40 -25.80
N THR A 362 -12.08 3.21 -24.56
CA THR A 362 -12.66 4.26 -23.71
C THR A 362 -11.67 5.40 -23.49
N CYS A 363 -10.42 5.08 -23.13
CA CYS A 363 -9.37 6.09 -22.94
C CYS A 363 -9.03 6.81 -24.25
N MET A 364 -8.92 6.09 -25.37
CA MET A 364 -8.66 6.70 -26.68
C MET A 364 -9.77 7.66 -27.08
N THR A 365 -11.04 7.21 -27.01
CA THR A 365 -12.21 8.04 -27.31
C THR A 365 -12.28 9.27 -26.41
N ALA A 366 -11.94 9.15 -25.12
CA ALA A 366 -11.89 10.29 -24.22
C ALA A 366 -10.83 11.33 -24.63
N ILE A 367 -9.68 10.88 -25.13
CA ILE A 367 -8.62 11.76 -25.64
C ILE A 367 -9.09 12.46 -26.93
N ASP A 368 -9.60 11.70 -27.90
CA ASP A 368 -10.03 12.22 -29.21
C ASP A 368 -11.15 13.25 -29.09
N LEU A 369 -12.12 12.99 -28.21
CA LEU A 369 -13.25 13.88 -27.96
C LEU A 369 -12.94 14.99 -26.96
N ARG A 370 -11.73 15.02 -26.38
CA ARG A 370 -11.37 15.92 -25.26
C ARG A 370 -12.40 15.87 -24.14
N ALA A 371 -12.86 14.67 -23.80
CA ALA A 371 -13.89 14.46 -22.81
C ALA A 371 -13.45 15.01 -21.44
N LYS A 372 -14.40 15.61 -20.73
CA LYS A 372 -14.19 16.10 -19.36
C LYS A 372 -13.86 14.95 -18.40
N ALA A 373 -14.61 13.86 -18.54
CA ALA A 373 -14.52 12.71 -17.65
C ALA A 373 -14.87 11.40 -18.37
N ILE A 374 -14.28 10.32 -17.86
CA ILE A 374 -14.75 8.96 -18.07
C ILE A 374 -15.58 8.59 -16.84
N ILE A 375 -16.86 8.26 -17.03
CA ILE A 375 -17.74 7.80 -15.96
C ILE A 375 -17.88 6.28 -16.10
N THR A 376 -17.41 5.56 -15.09
CA THR A 376 -17.48 4.11 -15.05
C THR A 376 -18.54 3.68 -14.05
N VAL A 377 -19.29 2.64 -14.36
CA VAL A 377 -20.18 2.00 -13.38
C VAL A 377 -19.74 0.57 -13.12
N SER A 378 -19.43 0.25 -11.87
CA SER A 378 -18.82 -1.05 -11.52
C SER A 378 -19.20 -1.51 -10.13
N LYS A 379 -19.69 -2.75 -10.02
CA LYS A 379 -20.05 -3.37 -8.73
C LYS A 379 -18.83 -3.70 -7.87
N SER A 380 -17.77 -4.26 -8.46
CA SER A 380 -16.52 -4.58 -7.75
C SER A 380 -15.39 -3.55 -7.96
N GLY A 381 -15.62 -2.53 -8.80
CA GLY A 381 -14.63 -1.52 -9.15
C GLY A 381 -13.62 -1.94 -10.24
N ARG A 382 -13.69 -3.17 -10.77
CA ARG A 382 -12.74 -3.66 -11.80
C ARG A 382 -12.67 -2.73 -13.02
N THR A 383 -13.79 -2.25 -13.52
CA THR A 383 -13.86 -1.33 -14.68
C THR A 383 -13.07 -0.05 -14.42
N ALA A 384 -13.29 0.60 -13.28
CA ALA A 384 -12.59 1.82 -12.90
C ALA A 384 -11.07 1.58 -12.77
N ARG A 385 -10.65 0.44 -12.20
CA ARG A 385 -9.23 0.06 -12.10
C ARG A 385 -8.58 -0.17 -13.46
N MET A 386 -9.30 -0.78 -14.40
CA MET A 386 -8.79 -1.01 -15.76
C MET A 386 -8.68 0.29 -16.57
N ILE A 387 -9.58 1.25 -16.39
CA ILE A 387 -9.43 2.59 -16.93
C ILE A 387 -8.23 3.31 -16.28
N SER A 388 -8.13 3.25 -14.95
CA SER A 388 -7.06 3.86 -14.17
C SER A 388 -5.66 3.38 -14.61
N LYS A 389 -5.50 2.10 -14.94
CA LYS A 389 -4.27 1.50 -15.50
C LYS A 389 -3.71 2.25 -16.72
N TYR A 390 -4.58 2.78 -17.57
CA TYR A 390 -4.18 3.52 -18.77
C TYR A 390 -3.80 4.97 -18.50
N ARG A 391 -4.00 5.44 -17.26
CA ARG A 391 -3.64 6.78 -16.80
C ARG A 391 -4.19 7.91 -17.70
N PRO A 392 -5.49 7.94 -18.03
CA PRO A 392 -6.04 9.00 -18.89
C PRO A 392 -5.90 10.38 -18.25
N GLY A 393 -5.67 11.41 -19.08
CA GLY A 393 -5.55 12.79 -18.60
C GLY A 393 -6.84 13.34 -17.98
N CYS A 394 -8.01 12.97 -18.53
CA CYS A 394 -9.32 13.38 -18.02
C CYS A 394 -9.67 12.72 -16.67
N MET A 395 -10.71 13.21 -15.99
CA MET A 395 -11.16 12.63 -14.72
C MET A 395 -11.74 11.23 -14.92
N ILE A 396 -11.60 10.37 -13.90
CA ILE A 396 -12.29 9.08 -13.86
C ILE A 396 -13.29 9.16 -12.71
N VAL A 397 -14.59 9.08 -13.01
CA VAL A 397 -15.65 9.00 -12.00
C VAL A 397 -16.02 7.53 -11.84
N GLY A 398 -15.69 6.96 -10.68
CA GLY A 398 -15.91 5.55 -10.35
C GLY A 398 -17.23 5.35 -9.62
N CYS A 399 -18.31 5.09 -10.34
CA CYS A 399 -19.62 4.89 -9.75
C CYS A 399 -19.82 3.44 -9.30
N SER A 400 -20.36 3.24 -8.10
CA SER A 400 -20.69 1.91 -7.59
C SER A 400 -21.95 1.94 -6.72
N PRO A 401 -22.78 0.88 -6.74
CA PRO A 401 -23.87 0.69 -5.78
C PRO A 401 -23.40 0.19 -4.41
N ASP A 402 -22.12 -0.14 -4.27
CA ASP A 402 -21.54 -0.63 -3.03
C ASP A 402 -20.61 0.43 -2.42
N GLU A 403 -20.94 0.89 -1.21
CA GLU A 403 -20.12 1.83 -0.47
C GLU A 403 -18.74 1.27 -0.15
N HIS A 404 -18.61 -0.05 0.06
CA HIS A 404 -17.32 -0.68 0.30
C HIS A 404 -16.41 -0.54 -0.92
N THR A 405 -16.92 -0.89 -2.10
CA THR A 405 -16.24 -0.68 -3.38
C THR A 405 -15.88 0.79 -3.59
N CYS A 406 -16.74 1.74 -3.23
CA CYS A 406 -16.40 3.16 -3.31
C CYS A 406 -15.18 3.51 -2.45
N ARG A 407 -15.08 2.99 -1.22
CA ARG A 407 -13.90 3.18 -0.38
C ARG A 407 -12.67 2.54 -1.01
N GLN A 408 -12.77 1.33 -1.52
CA GLN A 408 -11.64 0.66 -2.20
C GLN A 408 -11.16 1.41 -3.45
N LEU A 409 -12.09 1.95 -4.25
CA LEU A 409 -11.76 2.79 -5.39
C LEU A 409 -11.04 4.08 -4.99
N ASN A 410 -11.13 4.51 -3.74
CA ASN A 410 -10.41 5.69 -3.28
C ASN A 410 -8.88 5.47 -3.22
N LEU A 411 -8.40 4.21 -3.29
CA LEU A 411 -6.98 3.88 -3.47
C LEU A 411 -6.57 3.78 -4.97
N SER A 412 -7.52 3.82 -5.90
CA SER A 412 -7.24 3.71 -7.34
C SER A 412 -6.82 5.05 -7.92
N TRP A 413 -5.65 5.09 -8.59
CA TRP A 413 -5.11 6.31 -9.20
C TRP A 413 -6.14 7.02 -10.08
N GLY A 414 -6.31 8.33 -9.88
CA GLY A 414 -7.16 9.19 -10.71
C GLY A 414 -8.66 8.96 -10.59
N VAL A 415 -9.12 7.99 -9.79
CA VAL A 415 -10.53 7.65 -9.63
C VAL A 415 -11.16 8.50 -8.52
N LEU A 416 -12.31 9.12 -8.82
CA LEU A 416 -13.20 9.79 -7.88
C LEU A 416 -14.41 8.88 -7.62
N PRO A 417 -14.50 8.22 -6.46
CA PRO A 417 -15.59 7.30 -6.20
C PRO A 417 -16.90 8.03 -5.94
N VAL A 418 -17.99 7.55 -6.53
CA VAL A 418 -19.34 8.09 -6.33
C VAL A 418 -20.30 6.94 -6.05
N HIS A 419 -20.95 6.98 -4.90
CA HIS A 419 -21.99 6.01 -4.58
C HIS A 419 -23.27 6.36 -5.36
N ILE A 420 -23.82 5.38 -6.08
CA ILE A 420 -25.08 5.49 -6.83
C ILE A 420 -26.01 4.34 -6.43
N ARG A 421 -27.26 4.33 -6.90
CA ARG A 421 -28.15 3.18 -6.66
C ARG A 421 -27.94 2.10 -7.71
N GLU A 422 -28.25 0.85 -7.35
CA GLU A 422 -28.30 -0.24 -8.34
C GLU A 422 -29.54 -0.05 -9.23
N GLU A 423 -29.36 -0.18 -10.55
CA GLU A 423 -30.42 0.01 -11.54
C GLU A 423 -30.52 -1.21 -12.46
N TYR A 424 -31.72 -1.43 -12.99
CA TYR A 424 -32.01 -2.55 -13.89
C TYR A 424 -31.93 -2.18 -15.38
N SER A 425 -31.97 -0.89 -15.72
CA SER A 425 -31.81 -0.37 -17.08
C SER A 425 -30.47 0.33 -17.23
N MET A 426 -29.75 0.02 -18.31
CA MET A 426 -28.50 0.67 -18.67
C MET A 426 -28.67 2.18 -18.88
N GLU A 427 -29.78 2.59 -19.50
CA GLU A 427 -30.06 4.01 -19.78
C GLU A 427 -30.25 4.79 -18.48
N ILE A 428 -31.06 4.25 -17.56
CA ILE A 428 -31.29 4.85 -16.23
C ILE A 428 -29.99 4.86 -15.42
N LEU A 429 -29.21 3.78 -15.47
CA LEU A 429 -27.94 3.70 -14.77
C LEU A 429 -26.97 4.80 -15.19
N PHE A 430 -26.86 5.05 -16.50
CA PHE A 430 -25.97 6.08 -17.03
C PHE A 430 -26.50 7.50 -16.78
N LEU A 431 -27.81 7.70 -16.85
CA LEU A 431 -28.44 8.95 -16.44
C LEU A 431 -28.08 9.27 -14.98
N HIS A 432 -28.40 8.38 -14.04
CA HIS A 432 -28.13 8.57 -12.62
C HIS A 432 -26.64 8.72 -12.30
N ALA A 433 -25.76 7.98 -12.99
CA ALA A 433 -24.32 8.13 -12.84
C ALA A 433 -23.82 9.51 -13.29
N THR A 434 -24.38 10.05 -14.38
CA THR A 434 -24.04 11.38 -14.90
C THR A 434 -24.58 12.48 -13.99
N GLU A 435 -25.84 12.38 -13.55
CA GLU A 435 -26.44 13.30 -12.57
C GLU A 435 -25.68 13.31 -11.24
N ALA A 436 -25.23 12.15 -10.76
CA ALA A 436 -24.44 12.06 -9.54
C ALA A 436 -23.07 12.74 -9.70
N ALA A 437 -22.42 12.59 -10.86
CA ALA A 437 -21.18 13.29 -11.19
C ALA A 437 -21.38 14.81 -11.28
N GLU A 438 -22.49 15.26 -11.88
CA GLU A 438 -22.87 16.67 -11.97
C GLU A 438 -23.14 17.26 -10.59
N LYS A 439 -23.90 16.57 -9.74
CA LYS A 439 -24.19 17.00 -8.35
C LYS A 439 -22.93 17.16 -7.49
N LYS A 440 -21.89 16.35 -7.75
CA LYS A 440 -20.58 16.46 -7.10
C LYS A 440 -19.69 17.55 -7.71
N GLY A 441 -20.12 18.20 -8.80
CA GLY A 441 -19.37 19.25 -9.51
C GLY A 441 -18.21 18.72 -10.35
N TYR A 442 -18.27 17.44 -10.76
CA TYR A 442 -17.22 16.85 -11.59
C TYR A 442 -17.44 17.11 -13.09
N VAL A 443 -18.69 17.28 -13.51
CA VAL A 443 -19.08 17.59 -14.88
C VAL A 443 -20.20 18.64 -14.88
N GLU A 444 -20.33 19.37 -15.97
CA GLU A 444 -21.33 20.41 -16.19
C GLU A 444 -22.11 20.16 -17.49
N ASN A 445 -23.31 20.74 -17.61
CA ASN A 445 -24.14 20.64 -18.81
C ASN A 445 -23.38 21.10 -20.08
N GLY A 446 -23.50 20.33 -21.16
CA GLY A 446 -22.81 20.57 -22.43
C GLY A 446 -21.37 20.03 -22.48
N GLU A 447 -20.82 19.47 -21.40
CA GLU A 447 -19.52 18.79 -21.43
C GLU A 447 -19.64 17.37 -22.01
N ILE A 448 -18.60 16.92 -22.72
CA ILE A 448 -18.54 15.57 -23.27
C ILE A 448 -18.04 14.60 -22.21
N VAL A 449 -18.75 13.49 -22.02
CA VAL A 449 -18.33 12.37 -21.15
C VAL A 449 -18.31 11.05 -21.91
N VAL A 450 -17.41 10.17 -21.50
CA VAL A 450 -17.38 8.78 -21.98
C VAL A 450 -17.85 7.86 -20.86
N LEU A 451 -18.87 7.07 -21.15
CA LEU A 451 -19.53 6.15 -20.24
C LEU A 451 -19.06 4.72 -20.52
N THR A 452 -18.75 3.95 -19.48
CA THR A 452 -18.41 2.52 -19.65
C THR A 452 -18.88 1.68 -18.46
N ALA A 453 -19.30 0.45 -18.74
CA ALA A 453 -19.80 -0.49 -17.75
C ALA A 453 -19.64 -1.93 -18.23
N GLY A 454 -19.93 -2.88 -17.34
CA GLY A 454 -20.12 -4.28 -17.67
C GLY A 454 -21.60 -4.64 -17.81
N VAL A 455 -21.97 -5.29 -18.90
CA VAL A 455 -23.31 -5.90 -19.07
C VAL A 455 -23.25 -7.42 -19.21
N PRO A 456 -24.27 -8.16 -18.72
CA PRO A 456 -25.50 -7.69 -18.06
C PRO A 456 -25.25 -7.04 -16.69
N LEU A 457 -26.09 -6.05 -16.34
CA LEU A 457 -26.00 -5.32 -15.07
C LEU A 457 -26.14 -6.27 -13.87
N GLY A 458 -25.54 -5.91 -12.73
CA GLY A 458 -25.56 -6.70 -11.50
C GLY A 458 -24.57 -7.87 -11.46
N LYS A 459 -23.94 -8.24 -12.59
CA LYS A 459 -22.87 -9.25 -12.65
C LYS A 459 -21.49 -8.60 -12.75
N SER A 460 -20.61 -8.93 -11.81
CA SER A 460 -19.20 -8.53 -11.84
C SER A 460 -18.41 -9.35 -12.86
N GLY A 461 -17.30 -8.79 -13.36
CA GLY A 461 -16.27 -9.54 -14.10
C GLY A 461 -15.99 -9.05 -15.52
N ASN A 462 -16.94 -8.37 -16.17
CA ASN A 462 -16.78 -7.92 -17.56
C ASN A 462 -16.82 -6.39 -17.68
N THR A 463 -16.10 -5.84 -18.65
CA THR A 463 -16.32 -4.48 -19.18
C THR A 463 -16.43 -4.60 -20.69
N ASN A 464 -17.60 -4.31 -21.23
CA ASN A 464 -17.92 -4.64 -22.63
C ASN A 464 -18.73 -3.56 -23.35
N LEU A 465 -18.90 -2.40 -22.72
CA LEU A 465 -19.70 -1.31 -23.23
C LEU A 465 -18.96 0.01 -23.17
N LEU A 466 -19.11 0.80 -24.23
CA LEU A 466 -18.66 2.18 -24.36
C LEU A 466 -19.79 3.00 -24.96
N LYS A 467 -20.09 4.16 -24.37
CA LYS A 467 -21.03 5.17 -24.90
C LYS A 467 -20.45 6.56 -24.71
N THR A 468 -20.67 7.46 -25.66
CA THR A 468 -20.31 8.88 -25.54
C THR A 468 -21.59 9.70 -25.46
N THR A 469 -21.61 10.76 -24.65
CA THR A 469 -22.77 11.64 -24.54
C THR A 469 -22.37 13.05 -24.15
N LEU A 470 -23.26 14.01 -24.41
CA LEU A 470 -23.22 15.34 -23.81
C LEU A 470 -24.01 15.32 -22.51
N VAL A 471 -23.47 15.91 -21.45
CA VAL A 471 -24.19 16.05 -20.17
C VAL A 471 -25.41 16.93 -20.41
N GLY A 472 -26.60 16.44 -20.03
CA GLY A 472 -27.87 17.15 -20.22
C GLY A 472 -28.66 16.77 -21.48
N GLU A 473 -28.08 15.98 -22.39
CA GLU A 473 -28.77 15.42 -23.55
C GLU A 473 -28.95 13.91 -23.34
N TYR A 474 -30.11 13.49 -22.84
CA TYR A 474 -30.41 12.11 -22.44
C TYR A 474 -31.39 11.41 -23.37
#